data_AF-A2EQG7-F1
#
_entry.id   AF-A2EQG7-F1
#
_cell.length_a   1.000
_cell.length_b   1.000
_cell.length_c   1.000
_cell.angle_alpha   90.00
_cell.angle_beta   90.00
_cell.angle_gamma   90.00
#
_symmetry.space_group_name_H-M   'P 1'
#
loop_
_entity.id
_entity.type
_entity.pdbx_description
1 polymer ?
#
loop_
_entity_poly.entity_id
_entity_poly.type
_entity_poly.pdbx_seq_one_letter_code
_entity_poly.pdbx_strand_id
1 'polypeptide(L)'
;MPNDRDTLQNDEDNATDTASQAGKNVEIATEESLFEAINLYRESMKLPPLKFDNVLRNYSLELVQNKEIIIPTVDFKVYMTKFRFLDQWRKRSTDRYMKKWIADPSKRTVLLSPGNYGATCIFSKPNTKENYVAVFVSSVFIPN
;
A
#
# COMPACT_ATOMS: atom_id res chain seq x y z
N MET A 1 -24.17 37.10 56.59
CA MET A 1 -23.03 37.47 57.45
C MET A 1 -21.83 36.61 57.04
N PRO A 2 -20.61 37.16 57.16
CA PRO A 2 -19.58 37.15 56.12
C PRO A 2 -18.35 36.28 56.44
N ASN A 3 -17.34 36.40 55.57
CA ASN A 3 -15.93 36.03 55.64
C ASN A 3 -15.55 34.70 54.97
N ASP A 4 -14.95 34.75 53.79
CA ASP A 4 -13.56 35.15 53.49
C ASP A 4 -12.56 34.10 53.97
N ARG A 5 -11.91 33.42 53.02
CA ARG A 5 -10.45 33.53 52.87
C ARG A 5 -9.94 32.83 51.62
N ASP A 6 -9.27 33.65 50.83
CA ASP A 6 -8.23 33.32 49.88
C ASP A 6 -7.31 32.20 50.34
N THR A 7 -6.94 31.33 49.41
CA THR A 7 -5.54 30.90 49.31
C THR A 7 -5.22 30.69 47.82
N LEU A 8 -4.71 31.75 47.21
CA LEU A 8 -3.84 31.67 46.05
C LEU A 8 -2.51 31.10 46.54
N GLN A 9 -2.06 30.00 45.94
CA GLN A 9 -0.64 29.65 45.96
C GLN A 9 -0.24 29.11 44.59
N ASN A 10 0.59 29.91 43.95
CA ASN A 10 1.35 29.59 42.75
C ASN A 10 2.25 28.39 43.05
N ASP A 11 2.35 27.47 42.10
CA ASP A 11 3.62 26.86 41.75
C ASP A 11 3.73 26.91 40.23
N GLU A 12 4.65 27.78 39.81
CA GLU A 12 5.26 27.82 38.50
C GLU A 12 6.05 26.52 38.25
N ASP A 13 6.48 26.34 37.02
CA ASP A 13 7.40 25.30 36.55
C ASP A 13 6.79 23.92 36.26
N ASN A 14 6.16 23.83 35.08
CA ASN A 14 6.71 22.84 34.16
C ASN A 14 6.66 23.36 32.72
N ALA A 15 7.84 23.67 32.20
CA ALA A 15 8.08 24.01 30.82
C ALA A 15 7.60 22.86 29.93
N THR A 16 6.38 22.94 29.42
CA THR A 16 5.89 22.05 28.38
C THR A 16 6.64 22.38 27.09
N ASP A 17 7.65 21.56 26.87
CA ASP A 17 8.44 21.30 25.67
C ASP A 17 7.64 21.52 24.36
N THR A 18 7.53 22.78 23.95
CA THR A 18 6.82 23.21 22.75
C THR A 18 7.83 23.73 21.74
N ALA A 19 8.66 22.85 21.16
CA ALA A 19 9.30 23.08 19.86
C ALA A 19 10.19 21.90 19.43
N SER A 20 9.60 20.77 19.03
CA SER A 20 10.28 19.89 18.05
C SER A 20 9.28 19.01 17.29
N GLN A 21 8.47 19.64 16.45
CA GLN A 21 8.00 18.97 15.24
C GLN A 21 8.63 19.67 14.05
N ALA A 22 9.94 19.44 13.90
CA ALA A 22 10.59 19.54 12.61
C ALA A 22 9.75 18.73 11.62
N GLY A 23 9.25 19.40 10.57
CA GLY A 23 8.37 18.80 9.57
C GLY A 23 9.00 17.52 9.03
N LYS A 24 8.51 16.36 9.49
CA LYS A 24 8.85 15.08 8.87
C LYS A 24 8.39 15.18 7.44
N ASN A 25 9.34 15.31 6.52
CA ASN A 25 9.10 15.22 5.11
C ASN A 25 8.54 13.81 4.88
N VAL A 26 7.21 13.72 4.73
CA VAL A 26 6.54 12.43 4.58
C VAL A 26 6.87 11.94 3.18
N GLU A 27 7.77 10.96 3.10
CA GLU A 27 8.09 10.32 1.84
C GLU A 27 6.81 9.73 1.25
N ILE A 28 6.43 10.23 0.08
CA ILE A 28 5.25 9.78 -0.64
C ILE A 28 5.55 8.39 -1.18
N ALA A 29 4.62 7.45 -1.01
CA ALA A 29 4.78 6.11 -1.52
C ALA A 29 5.01 6.11 -3.05
N THR A 30 5.79 5.14 -3.49
CA THR A 30 6.05 4.82 -4.90
C THR A 30 5.57 3.40 -5.19
N GLU A 31 5.53 2.99 -6.46
CA GLU A 31 5.19 1.60 -6.80
C GLU A 31 6.17 0.63 -6.14
N GLU A 32 7.47 0.94 -6.22
CA GLU A 32 8.57 0.15 -5.70
C GLU A 32 8.50 0.02 -4.19
N SER A 33 8.37 1.14 -3.45
CA SER A 33 8.33 1.11 -1.99
C SER A 33 7.08 0.38 -1.46
N LEU A 34 5.95 0.46 -2.17
CA LEU A 34 4.77 -0.35 -1.83
C LEU A 34 5.01 -1.84 -2.08
N PHE A 35 5.65 -2.20 -3.19
CA PHE A 35 5.95 -3.58 -3.52
C PHE A 35 6.92 -4.21 -2.51
N GLU A 36 7.97 -3.49 -2.15
CA GLU A 36 8.93 -3.89 -1.12
C GLU A 36 8.23 -4.07 0.24
N ALA A 37 7.38 -3.12 0.65
CA ALA A 37 6.66 -3.22 1.90
C ALA A 37 5.67 -4.40 1.94
N ILE A 38 5.07 -4.76 0.80
CA ILE A 38 4.25 -5.98 0.68
C ILE A 38 5.12 -7.22 0.89
N ASN A 39 6.31 -7.29 0.28
CA ASN A 39 7.21 -8.42 0.47
C ASN A 39 7.72 -8.54 1.91
N LEU A 40 8.10 -7.43 2.55
CA LEU A 40 8.45 -7.42 3.97
C LEU A 40 7.31 -7.93 4.86
N TYR A 41 6.08 -7.52 4.57
CA TYR A 41 4.90 -8.02 5.28
C TYR A 41 4.70 -9.52 5.06
N ARG A 42 4.84 -10.02 3.83
CA ARG A 42 4.75 -11.46 3.52
C ARG A 42 5.82 -12.27 4.24
N GLU A 43 7.05 -11.80 4.27
CA GLU A 43 8.16 -12.45 4.98
C GLU A 43 7.90 -12.53 6.48
N SER A 44 7.36 -11.46 7.08
CA SER A 44 6.94 -11.47 8.49
C SER A 44 5.88 -12.54 8.79
N MET A 45 5.07 -12.90 7.79
CA MET A 45 4.05 -13.94 7.85
C MET A 45 4.55 -15.31 7.34
N LYS A 46 5.87 -15.46 7.15
CA LYS A 46 6.52 -16.70 6.65
C LYS A 46 6.06 -17.14 5.26
N LEU A 47 5.62 -16.18 4.44
CA LEU A 47 5.32 -16.40 3.03
C LEU A 47 6.51 -16.03 2.16
N PRO A 48 6.71 -16.72 1.01
CA PRO A 48 7.76 -16.34 0.08
C PRO A 48 7.51 -14.94 -0.51
N PRO A 49 8.57 -14.14 -0.73
CA PRO A 49 8.45 -12.86 -1.40
C PRO A 49 8.04 -13.05 -2.86
N LEU A 50 7.32 -12.06 -3.38
CA LEU A 50 6.88 -11.99 -4.76
C LEU A 50 8.01 -11.45 -5.64
N LYS A 51 8.16 -12.03 -6.82
CA LYS A 51 8.99 -11.47 -7.88
C LYS A 51 8.19 -10.43 -8.66
N PHE A 52 8.79 -9.28 -8.92
CA PHE A 52 8.17 -8.27 -9.77
C PHE A 52 8.20 -8.72 -11.24
N ASP A 53 7.11 -8.51 -11.96
CA ASP A 53 7.02 -8.83 -13.39
C ASP A 53 6.32 -7.69 -14.16
N ASN A 54 7.04 -7.11 -15.12
CA ASN A 54 6.56 -5.99 -15.94
C ASN A 54 5.41 -6.37 -16.86
N VAL A 55 5.39 -7.60 -17.38
CA VAL A 55 4.30 -8.08 -18.23
C VAL A 55 3.04 -8.20 -17.39
N LEU A 56 3.15 -8.76 -16.17
CA LEU A 56 2.05 -8.83 -15.23
C LEU A 56 1.57 -7.42 -14.82
N ARG A 57 2.48 -6.48 -14.59
CA ARG A 57 2.13 -5.07 -14.29
C ARG A 57 1.33 -4.44 -15.44
N ASN A 58 1.79 -4.58 -16.68
CA ASN A 58 1.11 -4.01 -17.85
C ASN A 58 -0.25 -4.66 -18.07
N TYR A 59 -0.31 -5.99 -18.03
CA TYR A 59 -1.56 -6.76 -18.10
C TYR A 59 -2.56 -6.31 -17.04
N SER A 60 -2.08 -6.10 -15.82
CA SER A 60 -2.86 -5.64 -14.68
C SER A 60 -3.42 -4.23 -14.87
N LEU A 61 -2.62 -3.33 -15.45
CA LEU A 61 -3.05 -1.98 -15.77
C LEU A 61 -4.15 -1.98 -16.84
N GLU A 62 -4.00 -2.79 -17.89
CA GLU A 62 -4.98 -2.92 -18.96
C GLU A 62 -6.31 -3.51 -18.45
N LEU A 63 -6.25 -4.53 -17.60
CA LEU A 63 -7.42 -5.11 -16.94
C LEU A 63 -8.22 -4.07 -16.16
N VAL A 64 -7.52 -3.18 -15.45
CA VAL A 64 -8.17 -2.15 -14.62
C VAL A 64 -8.71 -1.01 -15.48
N GLN A 65 -8.08 -0.76 -16.63
CA GLN A 65 -8.53 0.24 -17.60
C GLN A 65 -9.60 -0.30 -18.56
N ASN A 66 -10.07 -1.54 -18.39
CA ASN A 66 -11.00 -2.22 -19.30
C ASN A 66 -10.55 -2.19 -20.77
N LYS A 67 -9.23 -2.27 -21.01
CA LYS A 67 -8.68 -2.37 -22.37
C LYS A 67 -8.65 -3.82 -22.81
N GLU A 68 -8.82 -4.05 -24.11
CA GLU A 68 -8.58 -5.36 -24.71
C GLU A 68 -7.11 -5.72 -24.54
N ILE A 69 -6.85 -6.93 -24.04
CA ILE A 69 -5.51 -7.36 -23.68
C ILE A 69 -5.05 -8.41 -24.69
N ILE A 70 -4.00 -8.07 -25.41
CA ILE A 70 -3.28 -9.04 -26.24
C ILE A 70 -2.03 -9.43 -25.45
N ILE A 71 -2.10 -10.55 -24.71
CA ILE A 71 -0.90 -11.14 -24.11
C ILE A 71 -0.08 -11.69 -25.27
N PRO A 72 1.15 -11.21 -25.52
CA PRO A 72 2.01 -11.81 -26.53
C PRO A 72 2.23 -13.28 -26.15
N THR A 73 1.73 -14.20 -26.98
CA THR A 73 1.82 -15.67 -26.78
C THR A 73 3.24 -16.22 -26.96
N VAL A 74 4.27 -15.39 -26.74
CA VAL A 74 5.68 -15.75 -26.96
C VAL A 74 6.26 -16.50 -25.77
N ASP A 75 5.65 -16.36 -24.59
CA ASP A 75 6.06 -17.07 -23.38
C ASP A 75 5.04 -18.16 -23.04
N PHE A 76 5.50 -19.40 -22.85
CA PHE A 76 4.72 -20.53 -22.31
C PHE A 76 4.32 -20.33 -20.82
N LYS A 77 3.90 -19.13 -20.43
CA LYS A 77 3.50 -18.81 -19.05
C LYS A 77 2.02 -19.12 -18.86
N VAL A 78 1.73 -19.99 -17.91
CA VAL A 78 0.35 -20.26 -17.46
C VAL A 78 0.09 -19.47 -16.19
N TYR A 79 -0.79 -18.48 -16.28
CA TYR A 79 -1.28 -17.73 -15.12
C TYR A 79 -2.41 -18.51 -14.45
N MET A 80 -2.15 -19.12 -13.29
CA MET A 80 -3.09 -20.04 -12.64
C MET A 80 -4.12 -19.35 -11.75
N THR A 81 -3.71 -18.32 -11.00
CA THR A 81 -4.58 -17.59 -10.07
C THR A 81 -4.21 -16.12 -10.06
N LYS A 82 -5.21 -15.24 -9.95
CA LYS A 82 -5.04 -13.78 -9.93
C LYS A 82 -5.81 -13.19 -8.76
N PHE A 83 -5.09 -12.70 -7.76
CA PHE A 83 -5.65 -11.94 -6.65
C PHE A 83 -5.31 -10.47 -6.85
N ARG A 84 -6.31 -9.60 -6.68
CA ARG A 84 -6.12 -8.17 -6.91
C ARG A 84 -7.05 -7.32 -6.06
N PHE A 85 -6.62 -6.11 -5.77
CA PHE A 85 -7.50 -5.05 -5.31
C PHE A 85 -7.10 -3.69 -5.90
N LEU A 86 -8.04 -2.76 -5.82
CA LEU A 86 -7.83 -1.35 -6.14
C LEU A 86 -8.04 -0.52 -4.88
N ASP A 87 -7.24 0.53 -4.75
CA ASP A 87 -7.42 1.53 -3.72
C ASP A 87 -7.17 2.93 -4.28
N GLN A 88 -7.77 3.93 -3.66
CA GLN A 88 -7.60 5.32 -4.09
C GLN A 88 -6.20 5.83 -3.71
N TRP A 89 -5.52 6.41 -4.68
CA TRP A 89 -4.21 7.02 -4.48
C TRP A 89 -4.34 8.44 -3.95
N ARG A 90 -3.93 8.65 -2.69
CA ARG A 90 -4.00 9.92 -1.97
C ARG A 90 -2.63 10.49 -1.57
N LYS A 91 -1.56 10.17 -2.32
CA LYS A 91 -0.16 10.62 -2.07
C LYS A 91 0.25 10.47 -0.59
N ARG A 92 -0.03 9.31 0.00
CA ARG A 92 0.31 8.98 1.39
C ARG A 92 1.64 8.23 1.45
N SER A 93 2.23 8.12 2.63
CA SER A 93 3.40 7.25 2.85
C SER A 93 3.04 5.77 2.71
N THR A 94 4.08 4.98 2.44
CA THR A 94 4.00 3.51 2.29
C THR A 94 3.42 2.87 3.55
N ASP A 95 3.91 3.22 4.73
CA ASP A 95 3.42 2.74 6.02
C ASP A 95 1.91 2.99 6.19
N ARG A 96 1.41 4.15 5.76
CA ARG A 96 -0.02 4.48 5.88
C ARG A 96 -0.89 3.64 4.95
N TYR A 97 -0.41 3.29 3.77
CA TYR A 97 -1.10 2.32 2.91
C TYR A 97 -1.08 0.93 3.50
N MET A 98 0.09 0.45 3.93
CA MET A 98 0.22 -0.89 4.51
C MET A 98 -0.68 -1.08 5.73
N LYS A 99 -0.68 -0.12 6.67
CA LYS A 99 -1.60 -0.15 7.82
C LYS A 99 -3.06 -0.24 7.40
N LYS A 100 -3.47 0.57 6.41
CA LYS A 100 -4.83 0.54 5.86
C LYS A 100 -5.16 -0.81 5.23
N TRP A 101 -4.26 -1.38 4.44
CA TRP A 101 -4.49 -2.63 3.70
C TRP A 101 -4.46 -3.86 4.60
N ILE A 102 -3.62 -3.87 5.63
CA ILE A 102 -3.56 -4.94 6.64
C ILE A 102 -4.82 -4.93 7.52
N ALA A 103 -5.35 -3.74 7.83
CA ALA A 103 -6.58 -3.60 8.62
C ALA A 103 -7.84 -3.99 7.82
N ASP A 104 -7.80 -3.92 6.49
CA ASP A 104 -8.91 -4.28 5.61
C ASP A 104 -8.84 -5.78 5.23
N PRO A 105 -9.78 -6.64 5.67
CA PRO A 105 -9.71 -8.07 5.40
C PRO A 105 -9.66 -8.42 3.90
N SER A 106 -10.36 -7.67 3.04
CA SER A 106 -10.39 -7.93 1.60
C SER A 106 -9.02 -7.70 0.95
N LYS A 107 -8.32 -6.65 1.38
CA LYS A 107 -6.98 -6.32 0.87
C LYS A 107 -5.92 -7.20 1.49
N ARG A 108 -6.00 -7.47 2.80
CA ARG A 108 -5.10 -8.37 3.50
C ARG A 108 -5.11 -9.77 2.89
N THR A 109 -6.28 -10.30 2.51
CA THR A 109 -6.38 -11.58 1.82
C THR A 109 -5.58 -11.60 0.51
N VAL A 110 -5.59 -10.52 -0.26
CA VAL A 110 -4.76 -10.42 -1.49
C VAL A 110 -3.27 -10.36 -1.14
N LEU A 111 -2.87 -9.56 -0.14
CA LEU A 111 -1.46 -9.44 0.28
C LEU A 111 -0.86 -10.79 0.70
N LEU A 112 -1.65 -11.61 1.38
CA LEU A 112 -1.26 -12.94 1.88
C LEU A 112 -1.63 -14.08 0.94
N SER A 113 -2.17 -13.78 -0.24
CA SER A 113 -2.57 -14.81 -1.19
C SER A 113 -1.37 -15.63 -1.68
N PRO A 114 -1.58 -16.92 -2.02
CA PRO A 114 -0.55 -17.74 -2.62
C PRO A 114 -0.19 -17.18 -4.01
N GLY A 115 1.12 -17.05 -4.26
CA GLY A 115 1.65 -16.48 -5.50
C GLY A 115 3.17 -16.39 -5.45
N ASN A 116 3.79 -16.38 -6.63
CA ASN A 116 5.22 -16.20 -6.84
C ASN A 116 5.56 -14.89 -7.56
N TYR A 117 4.56 -14.23 -8.17
CA TYR A 117 4.72 -12.94 -8.83
C TYR A 117 3.73 -11.92 -8.29
N GLY A 118 4.10 -10.64 -8.38
CA GLY A 118 3.21 -9.55 -8.06
C GLY A 118 3.58 -8.26 -8.74
N ALA A 119 2.69 -7.28 -8.64
CA ALA A 119 2.90 -5.94 -9.13
C ALA A 119 2.10 -4.92 -8.32
N THR A 120 2.67 -3.74 -8.15
CA THR A 120 1.99 -2.52 -7.72
C THR A 120 1.97 -1.56 -8.89
N CYS A 121 0.85 -0.87 -9.12
CA CYS A 121 0.77 0.13 -10.17
C CYS A 121 -0.07 1.31 -9.73
N ILE A 122 0.48 2.52 -9.85
CA ILE A 122 -0.19 3.79 -9.60
C ILE A 122 -0.57 4.37 -10.97
N PHE A 123 -1.84 4.66 -11.17
CA PHE A 123 -2.33 5.17 -12.44
C PHE A 123 -3.47 6.16 -12.25
N SER A 124 -3.64 7.04 -13.23
CA SER A 124 -4.81 7.92 -13.31
C SER A 124 -5.90 7.23 -14.11
N LYS A 125 -7.13 7.22 -13.59
CA LYS A 125 -8.26 6.64 -14.33
C LYS A 125 -8.61 7.55 -15.52
N PRO A 126 -8.72 7.02 -16.75
CA PRO A 126 -9.05 7.83 -17.92
C PRO A 126 -10.30 8.67 -17.70
N ASN A 127 -10.28 9.91 -18.19
CA ASN A 127 -11.38 10.87 -18.08
C ASN A 127 -11.75 11.28 -16.63
N THR A 128 -10.88 11.01 -15.66
CA THR A 128 -11.04 11.47 -14.28
C THR A 128 -9.73 12.08 -13.77
N LYS A 129 -9.80 12.95 -12.76
CA LYS A 129 -8.62 13.42 -12.01
C LYS A 129 -8.25 12.47 -10.86
N GLU A 130 -8.87 11.30 -10.81
CA GLU A 130 -8.70 10.34 -9.73
C GLU A 130 -7.50 9.43 -10.02
N ASN A 131 -6.64 9.32 -9.03
CA ASN A 131 -5.52 8.41 -9.05
C ASN A 131 -5.87 7.18 -8.22
N TYR A 132 -5.40 6.03 -8.68
CA TYR A 132 -5.58 4.75 -8.03
C TYR A 132 -4.24 4.05 -7.90
N VAL A 133 -4.19 3.14 -6.95
CA VAL A 133 -3.15 2.12 -6.83
C VAL A 133 -3.80 0.76 -6.93
N ALA A 134 -3.22 -0.08 -7.77
CA ALA A 134 -3.60 -1.46 -7.92
C ALA A 134 -2.50 -2.37 -7.37
N VAL A 135 -2.90 -3.43 -6.69
CA VAL A 135 -2.01 -4.47 -6.18
C VAL A 135 -2.44 -5.80 -6.74
N PHE A 136 -1.47 -6.56 -7.26
CA PHE A 136 -1.68 -7.83 -7.91
C PHE A 136 -0.73 -8.88 -7.35
N VAL A 137 -1.27 -10.07 -7.13
CA VAL A 137 -0.52 -11.27 -6.77
C VAL A 137 -0.99 -12.40 -7.69
N SER A 138 -0.04 -13.12 -8.28
CA SER A 138 -0.32 -14.18 -9.24
C SER A 138 0.58 -15.38 -9.00
N SER A 139 0.03 -16.57 -9.22
CA SER A 139 0.80 -17.79 -9.44
C SER A 139 1.04 -17.97 -10.92
N VAL A 140 2.31 -17.97 -11.34
CA VAL A 140 2.73 -18.22 -12.72
C VAL A 140 3.55 -19.50 -12.76
N PHE A 141 3.12 -20.42 -13.60
CA PHE A 141 3.84 -21.66 -13.89
C PHE A 141 4.46 -21.55 -15.29
N ILE A 142 5.73 -21.95 -15.39
CA ILE A 142 6.44 -22.08 -16.65
C ILE A 142 6.67 -23.59 -16.82
N PRO A 143 5.96 -24.27 -17.74
CA PRO A 143 6.24 -25.65 -18.08
C PRO A 143 7.64 -25.74 -18.67
N ASN A 144 8.42 -26.71 -18.19
CA ASN A 144 9.68 -27.12 -18.81
C ASN A 144 9.43 -28.08 -19.97
#